data_AF-A0A7C2B5N9-F1
#
_entry.id   AF-A0A7C2B5N9-F1
#
_cell.length_a   1.000
_cell.length_b   1.000
_cell.length_c   1.000
_cell.angle_alpha   90.00
_cell.angle_beta   90.00
_cell.angle_gamma   90.00
#
_symmetry.space_group_name_H-M   'P 1'
#
loop_
_entity.id
_entity.type
_entity.pdbx_description
1 polymer ?
#
loop_
_entity_poly.entity_id
_entity_poly.type
_entity_poly.pdbx_seq_one_letter_code
_entity_poly.pdbx_strand_id
1 'polypeptide(L)'
;MANNYYLKASEDWAKKEAKDSGRALKAAAVYLEHAGNWSGHEMETGAAEVIKGAHVVAGKLIKGAGWGAEEVSKGIKDIGHEIAKLGKVIETKKK
;
A
#
# COMPACT_ATOMS: atom_id res chain seq x y z
N MET A 1 -10.44 -5.36 0.71
CA MET A 1 -10.14 -4.38 1.77
C MET A 1 -8.90 -3.55 1.46
N ALA A 2 -7.74 -4.13 1.17
CA ALA A 2 -6.54 -3.39 0.72
C ALA A 2 -6.82 -2.42 -0.45
N ASN A 3 -7.62 -2.87 -1.44
CA ASN A 3 -8.01 -2.08 -2.60
C ASN A 3 -8.75 -0.76 -2.24
N ASN A 4 -9.54 -0.77 -1.17
CA ASN A 4 -10.27 0.42 -0.73
C ASN A 4 -9.34 1.42 -0.03
N TYR A 5 -8.32 0.93 0.67
CA TYR A 5 -7.36 1.77 1.37
C TYR A 5 -6.37 2.47 0.43
N TYR A 6 -5.92 1.84 -0.66
CA TYR A 6 -5.06 2.55 -1.63
C TYR A 6 -5.82 3.64 -2.38
N LEU A 7 -7.09 3.39 -2.76
CA LEU A 7 -7.94 4.40 -3.40
C LEU A 7 -8.11 5.61 -2.48
N LYS A 8 -8.44 5.33 -1.21
CA LYS A 8 -8.58 6.37 -0.20
C LYS A 8 -7.28 7.14 0.01
N ALA A 9 -6.13 6.44 0.07
CA ALA A 9 -4.83 7.09 0.17
C ALA A 9 -4.55 8.03 -1.02
N SER A 10 -4.94 7.65 -2.24
CA SER A 10 -4.81 8.49 -3.43
C SER A 10 -5.76 9.69 -3.42
N GLU A 11 -6.99 9.52 -2.93
CA GLU A 11 -7.95 10.62 -2.78
C GLU A 11 -7.50 11.63 -1.73
N ASP A 12 -7.11 11.16 -0.54
CA ASP A 12 -6.60 12.00 0.54
C ASP A 12 -5.32 12.73 0.10
N TRP A 13 -4.49 12.05 -0.69
CA TRP A 13 -3.31 12.66 -1.30
C TRP A 13 -3.69 13.81 -2.24
N ALA A 14 -4.68 13.61 -3.12
CA ALA A 14 -5.20 14.64 -4.03
C ALA A 14 -5.88 15.81 -3.28
N LYS A 15 -6.51 15.53 -2.14
CA LYS A 15 -7.12 16.53 -1.24
C LYS A 15 -6.10 17.28 -0.37
N LYS A 16 -4.81 16.96 -0.51
CA LYS A 16 -3.70 17.47 0.35
C LYS A 16 -3.82 17.06 1.82
N GLU A 17 -4.58 16.01 2.11
CA GLU A 17 -4.72 15.40 3.43
C GLU A 17 -3.58 14.39 3.67
N ALA A 18 -2.35 14.90 3.74
CA ALA A 18 -1.14 14.07 3.84
C ALA A 18 -1.20 13.06 5.01
N LYS A 19 -1.72 13.46 6.17
CA LYS A 19 -1.83 12.59 7.35
C LYS A 19 -2.82 11.44 7.13
N ASP A 20 -3.98 11.72 6.52
CA ASP A 20 -4.99 10.70 6.27
C ASP A 20 -4.54 9.77 5.13
N SER A 21 -3.92 10.34 4.10
CA SER A 21 -3.26 9.58 3.03
C SER A 21 -2.19 8.64 3.58
N GLY A 22 -1.35 9.10 4.50
CA GLY A 22 -0.36 8.27 5.18
C GLY A 22 -0.98 7.16 6.03
N ARG A 23 -2.08 7.44 6.75
CA ARG A 23 -2.82 6.42 7.51
C ARG A 23 -3.44 5.36 6.60
N ALA A 24 -4.07 5.78 5.50
CA ALA A 24 -4.67 4.90 4.52
C ALA A 24 -3.62 4.04 3.81
N LEU A 25 -2.47 4.63 3.43
CA LEU A 25 -1.35 3.91 2.83
C LEU A 25 -0.78 2.86 3.80
N LYS A 26 -0.61 3.21 5.07
CA LYS A 26 -0.18 2.26 6.12
C LYS A 26 -1.17 1.10 6.26
N ALA A 27 -2.47 1.39 6.30
CA ALA A 27 -3.50 0.36 6.39
C ALA A 27 -3.49 -0.57 5.17
N ALA A 28 -3.29 -0.02 3.96
CA ALA A 28 -3.16 -0.80 2.74
C ALA A 28 -1.95 -1.75 2.80
N ALA A 29 -0.80 -1.27 3.27
CA ALA A 29 0.44 -2.05 3.43
C ALA A 29 0.26 -3.22 4.41
N VAL A 30 -0.34 -2.97 5.58
CA VAL A 30 -0.61 -4.00 6.58
C VAL A 30 -1.59 -5.05 6.05
N TYR A 31 -2.64 -4.62 5.35
CA TYR A 31 -3.60 -5.55 4.76
C TYR A 31 -2.98 -6.41 3.67
N LEU A 32 -2.10 -5.81 2.86
CA LEU A 32 -1.35 -6.52 1.84
C LEU A 32 -0.45 -7.58 2.49
N GLU A 33 0.33 -7.20 3.52
CA GLU A 33 1.16 -8.11 4.32
C GLU A 33 0.36 -9.30 4.85
N HIS A 34 -0.77 -9.01 5.50
CA HIS A 34 -1.70 -10.05 5.97
C HIS A 34 -2.24 -10.93 4.85
N ALA A 35 -2.58 -10.35 3.70
CA ALA A 35 -3.12 -11.09 2.56
C ALA A 35 -2.07 -12.02 1.92
N GLY A 36 -0.81 -11.59 1.81
CA GLY A 36 0.28 -12.46 1.35
C GLY A 36 0.54 -13.60 2.32
N ASN A 37 0.64 -13.29 3.61
CA ASN A 37 0.82 -14.32 4.65
C ASN A 37 -0.35 -15.33 4.68
N TRP A 38 -1.60 -14.86 4.53
CA TRP A 38 -2.78 -15.72 4.44
C TRP A 38 -2.82 -16.58 3.19
N SER A 39 -2.34 -16.07 2.06
CA SER A 39 -2.35 -16.80 0.78
C SER A 39 -1.36 -17.98 0.76
N GLY A 40 -0.51 -18.10 1.79
CA GLY A 40 0.58 -19.08 1.85
C GLY A 40 1.60 -18.90 0.73
N HIS A 41 1.56 -17.76 0.04
CA HIS A 41 2.55 -17.36 -0.93
C HIS A 41 3.55 -16.55 -0.12
N GLU A 42 4.77 -17.06 0.03
CA GLU A 42 5.88 -16.26 0.54
C GLU A 42 5.84 -14.96 -0.26
N MET A 43 5.64 -13.84 0.44
CA MET A 43 5.61 -12.54 -0.23
C MET A 43 6.90 -12.40 -1.00
N GLU A 44 6.81 -12.32 -2.33
CA GLU A 44 7.98 -12.13 -3.19
C GLU A 44 8.81 -10.97 -2.60
N THR A 45 10.13 -11.05 -2.63
CA THR A 45 10.99 -10.02 -2.00
C THR A 45 10.59 -8.60 -2.40
N GLY A 46 10.17 -8.42 -3.66
CA GLY A 46 9.65 -7.14 -4.17
C GLY A 46 8.40 -6.65 -3.42
N ALA A 47 7.54 -7.54 -2.95
CA ALA A 47 6.36 -7.22 -2.18
C ALA A 47 6.71 -6.68 -0.78
N ALA A 48 7.61 -7.37 -0.10
CA ALA A 48 8.11 -6.95 1.19
C ALA A 48 8.83 -5.59 1.11
N GLU A 49 9.55 -5.32 0.02
CA GLU A 49 10.16 -4.02 -0.25
C GLU A 49 9.13 -2.91 -0.48
N VAL A 50 8.08 -3.19 -1.25
CA VAL A 50 6.97 -2.24 -1.49
C VAL A 50 6.25 -1.91 -0.19
N ILE A 51 5.93 -2.91 0.64
CA ILE A 51 5.28 -2.73 1.95
C ILE A 51 6.16 -1.88 2.87
N LYS A 52 7.45 -2.17 2.95
CA LYS A 52 8.41 -1.36 3.72
C LYS A 52 8.48 0.07 3.21
N GLY A 53 8.60 0.27 1.90
CA GLY A 53 8.62 1.58 1.26
C GLY A 53 7.36 2.40 1.59
N ALA A 54 6.20 1.77 1.47
CA ALA A 54 4.93 2.38 1.83
C ALA A 54 4.83 2.72 3.32
N HIS A 55 5.34 1.87 4.22
CA HIS A 55 5.41 2.16 5.65
C HIS A 55 6.30 3.37 5.96
N VAL A 56 7.45 3.48 5.30
CA VAL A 56 8.36 4.63 5.45
C VAL A 56 7.68 5.91 4.98
N VAL A 57 7.08 5.89 3.78
CA VAL A 57 6.38 7.04 3.20
C VAL A 57 5.17 7.43 4.03
N ALA A 58 4.35 6.46 4.46
CA ALA A 58 3.25 6.68 5.40
C ALA A 58 3.73 7.30 6.71
N GLY A 59 4.83 6.82 7.27
CA GLY A 59 5.45 7.38 8.47
C GLY A 59 5.86 8.84 8.28
N LYS A 60 6.48 9.17 7.13
CA LYS A 60 6.83 10.56 6.78
C LYS A 60 5.58 11.44 6.66
N LEU A 61 4.58 10.98 5.91
CA LEU A 61 3.29 11.65 5.70
C LEU A 61 2.56 11.95 7.02
N ILE A 62 2.47 10.95 7.91
CA ILE A 62 1.80 11.10 9.22
C ILE A 62 2.56 12.07 10.13
N LYS A 63 3.89 11.99 10.16
CA LYS A 63 4.75 12.89 10.94
C LYS A 63 4.81 14.30 10.36
N GLY A 64 4.35 14.51 9.12
CA GLY A 64 4.58 15.76 8.39
C GLY A 64 6.06 16.00 8.07
N ALA A 65 6.88 14.95 8.11
CA ALA A 65 8.29 15.03 7.74
C ALA A 65 8.41 15.11 6.21
N GLY A 66 9.35 15.90 5.70
CA GLY A 66 9.53 16.18 4.27
C GLY A 66 9.33 14.94 3.40
N TRP A 67 8.26 14.96 2.60
CA TRP A 67 7.89 13.90 1.67
C TRP A 67 7.92 14.49 0.26
N GLY A 68 8.46 13.74 -0.70
CA GLY A 68 8.32 14.06 -2.12
C GLY A 68 6.94 13.62 -2.61
N ALA A 69 6.22 14.49 -3.32
CA ALA A 69 4.94 14.13 -3.95
C ALA A 69 5.07 12.91 -4.88
N GLU A 70 6.21 12.78 -5.56
CA GLU A 70 6.56 11.60 -6.37
C GLU A 70 6.81 10.35 -5.53
N GLU A 71 7.52 10.45 -4.40
CA GLU A 71 7.73 9.31 -3.49
C GLU A 71 6.38 8.75 -3.00
N VAL A 72 5.46 9.65 -2.62
CA VAL A 72 4.11 9.29 -2.16
C VAL A 72 3.31 8.65 -3.28
N SER A 73 3.28 9.28 -4.45
CA SER A 73 2.53 8.79 -5.61
C SER A 73 3.07 7.44 -6.10
N LYS A 74 4.40 7.24 -6.05
CA LYS A 74 5.04 5.97 -6.38
C LYS A 74 4.67 4.90 -5.36
N GLY A 75 4.78 5.17 -4.06
CA GLY A 75 4.41 4.23 -3.01
C GLY A 75 2.95 3.79 -3.07
N ILE A 76 2.02 4.71 -3.38
CA ILE A 76 0.61 4.39 -3.58
C ILE A 76 0.42 3.48 -4.81
N LYS A 77 1.09 3.76 -5.93
CA LYS A 77 1.01 2.96 -7.16
C LYS A 77 1.59 1.55 -6.98
N ASP A 78 2.76 1.45 -6.36
CA ASP A 78 3.43 0.17 -6.10
C ASP A 78 2.55 -0.73 -5.23
N ILE A 79 1.97 -0.20 -4.14
CA ILE A 79 1.01 -0.95 -3.33
C ILE A 79 -0.24 -1.34 -4.13
N GLY A 80 -0.79 -0.44 -4.94
CA GLY A 80 -1.96 -0.77 -5.78
C GLY A 80 -1.67 -1.92 -6.75
N HIS A 81 -0.48 -1.92 -7.35
CA HIS A 81 -0.03 -2.97 -8.28
C HIS A 81 0.12 -4.31 -7.57
N GLU A 82 0.73 -4.31 -6.39
CA GLU A 82 0.87 -5.49 -5.53
C GLU A 82 -0.46 -6.06 -5.06
N ILE A 83 -1.38 -5.20 -4.60
CA ILE A 83 -2.74 -5.60 -4.22
C ILE A 83 -3.44 -6.27 -5.40
N ALA A 84 -3.31 -5.73 -6.61
CA ALA A 84 -3.90 -6.31 -7.82
C ALA A 84 -3.26 -7.66 -8.18
N LYS A 85 -1.94 -7.80 -8.03
CA LYS A 85 -1.21 -9.05 -8.24
C LYS A 85 -1.67 -10.12 -7.26
N LEU A 86 -1.70 -9.80 -5.96
CA LEU A 86 -2.19 -10.71 -4.91
C LEU A 86 -3.68 -11.05 -5.09
N GLY A 87 -4.51 -10.07 -5.46
CA GLY A 87 -5.92 -10.29 -5.79
C GLY A 87 -6.11 -11.32 -6.89
N LYS A 88 -5.34 -11.19 -7.99
CA LYS A 88 -5.34 -12.18 -9.08
C LYS A 88 -4.88 -13.56 -8.62
N VAL A 89 -3.84 -13.64 -7.79
CA VAL A 89 -3.31 -14.91 -7.24
C VAL A 89 -4.38 -15.63 -6.38
N ILE A 90 -5.10 -14.87 -5.54
CA ILE A 90 -6.17 -15.41 -4.71
C ILE A 90 -7.37 -15.85 -5.58
N GLU A 91 -7.74 -15.06 -6.60
CA GLU A 91 -8.81 -15.42 -7.53
C GLU A 91 -8.48 -16.68 -8.35
N THR A 92 -7.23 -16.85 -8.81
CA THR A 92 -6.81 -18.07 -9.54
C THR A 92 -6.75 -19.30 -8.64
N LYS A 93 -6.51 -19.18 -7.32
CA LYS A 93 -6.59 -20.32 -6.39
C LYS A 93 -8.03 -20.77 -6.11
N LYS A 94 -9.04 -20.00 -6.52
CA LYS A 94 -10.46 -20.29 -6.30
C LYS A 94 -11.12 -21.03 -7.48
N LYS A 95 -10.37 -21.35 -8.54
CA LYS A 95 -10.78 -22.19 -9.67
C LYS A 95 -10.17 -23.58 -9.54
#